data_AF-A0A497KS71-F1
#
_entry.id   AF-A0A497KS71-F1
#
_cell.length_a   1.000
_cell.length_b   1.000
_cell.length_c   1.000
_cell.angle_alpha   90.00
_cell.angle_beta   90.00
_cell.angle_gamma   90.00
#
_symmetry.space_group_name_H-M   'P 1'
#
loop_
_entity.id
_entity.type
_entity.pdbx_description
1 polymer ?
#
loop_
_entity_poly.entity_id
_entity_poly.type
_entity_poly.pdbx_seq_one_letter_code
_entity_poly.pdbx_strand_id
1 'polypeptide(L)'
;MRPPGFEPGLGAWRAYVCRPYDERIENNGEYGLRIDGIESLLARFYEFCLVDLQLSKLTAETHQKHVKRFFSVVRKSPEEITCDDLRFFLIEWRDKPYYYANLLKALKVFFRDFLKRPEVVSSFKFPLKPLKPKSLPGKSELQRFFKHLKTLRDKTLFLLYATTGLRCNEVLSLELSDIDLDKRMIIPKSHEGRTKNVWASFFNEETKELLIEYLNSVDVKDKLFPISSICVEKRFREASSNAGTKITPQTLREWFACEMGRLGVPDRYVDAFCGRVPRSVLARHYTDFSPERLKEIYDRAGLKVLS
;
A
#
# COMPACT_ATOMS: atom_id res chain seq x y z
N MET A 1 26.92 -7.36 44.01
CA MET A 1 26.30 -8.56 44.63
C MET A 1 25.10 -8.97 43.80
N ARG A 2 25.18 -10.09 43.08
CA ARG A 2 24.06 -10.77 42.42
C ARG A 2 23.71 -12.00 43.27
N PRO A 3 22.44 -12.42 43.37
CA PRO A 3 22.13 -13.71 43.98
C PRO A 3 22.53 -14.87 43.05
N PRO A 4 23.02 -16.01 43.60
CA PRO A 4 23.38 -17.20 42.85
C PRO A 4 22.20 -18.18 42.74
N GLY A 5 22.08 -18.88 41.60
CA GLY A 5 21.19 -20.03 41.45
C GLY A 5 20.31 -20.04 40.20
N PHE A 6 20.92 -20.08 39.01
CA PHE A 6 20.25 -20.62 37.82
C PHE A 6 21.32 -21.15 36.86
N GLU A 7 21.49 -22.47 36.81
CA GLU A 7 22.32 -23.13 35.81
C GLU A 7 21.61 -23.10 34.44
N PRO A 8 22.29 -22.75 33.33
CA PRO A 8 21.71 -22.86 32.01
C PRO A 8 21.81 -24.29 31.51
N GLY A 9 20.68 -25.00 31.54
CA GLY A 9 20.52 -26.26 30.83
C GLY A 9 20.72 -26.09 29.33
N LEU A 10 21.84 -26.63 28.84
CA LEU A 10 22.16 -26.84 27.43
C LEU A 10 21.13 -27.82 26.81
N GLY A 11 20.00 -27.27 26.34
CA GLY A 11 19.04 -27.95 25.49
C GLY A 11 19.27 -27.59 24.02
N ALA A 12 19.65 -28.58 23.23
CA ALA A 12 20.03 -28.47 21.82
C ALA A 12 19.01 -27.73 20.93
N TRP A 13 19.32 -26.48 20.56
CA TRP A 13 18.68 -25.80 19.42
C TRP A 13 19.53 -26.01 18.17
N ARG A 14 19.49 -27.23 17.63
CA ARG A 14 20.11 -27.52 16.34
C ARG A 14 19.23 -26.99 15.20
N ALA A 15 19.81 -26.03 14.48
CA ALA A 15 19.66 -25.71 13.07
C ALA A 15 18.46 -26.32 12.31
N TYR A 16 17.51 -25.45 11.94
CA TYR A 16 16.80 -25.58 10.68
C TYR A 16 16.95 -24.27 9.90
N VAL A 17 17.91 -24.29 8.98
CA VAL A 17 18.06 -23.31 7.92
C VAL A 17 16.92 -23.54 6.94
N CYS A 18 15.90 -22.68 6.94
CA CYS A 18 14.88 -22.68 5.89
C CYS A 18 15.53 -22.34 4.54
N ARG A 19 15.62 -23.32 3.65
CA ARG A 19 15.92 -23.10 2.22
C ARG A 19 14.74 -22.41 1.52
N PRO A 20 14.97 -21.70 0.40
CA PRO A 20 13.90 -21.11 -0.40
C PRO A 20 13.00 -22.19 -0.98
N TYR A 21 11.70 -21.89 -1.05
CA TYR A 21 10.64 -22.72 -1.62
C TYR A 21 10.92 -22.99 -3.10
N ASP A 22 11.14 -24.26 -3.45
CA ASP A 22 11.35 -24.74 -4.83
C ASP A 22 10.09 -25.53 -5.25
N GLU A 23 9.46 -25.12 -6.34
CA GLU A 23 8.23 -25.71 -6.88
C GLU A 23 8.54 -27.04 -7.59
N ARG A 24 8.37 -28.18 -6.90
CA ARG A 24 8.10 -29.48 -7.54
C ARG A 24 7.14 -30.30 -6.68
N ILE A 25 5.93 -30.50 -7.19
CA ILE A 25 4.95 -31.45 -6.64
C ILE A 25 5.29 -32.82 -7.22
N GLU A 26 5.83 -33.71 -6.40
CA GLU A 26 5.78 -35.15 -6.64
C GLU A 26 4.65 -35.74 -5.79
N ASN A 27 3.64 -36.26 -6.48
CA ASN A 27 2.61 -37.13 -5.91
C ASN A 27 3.25 -38.43 -5.46
N ASN A 28 3.11 -38.78 -4.18
CA ASN A 28 3.06 -40.16 -3.71
C ASN A 28 2.39 -40.22 -2.32
N GLY A 29 1.64 -41.30 -2.12
CA GLY A 29 0.49 -41.37 -1.22
C GLY A 29 0.76 -41.64 0.26
N GLU A 30 -0.38 -41.65 0.95
CA GLU A 30 -0.67 -41.99 2.36
C GLU A 30 -0.67 -40.83 3.36
N TYR A 31 -1.82 -40.73 4.06
CA TYR A 31 -2.33 -39.66 4.94
C TYR A 31 -3.03 -38.47 4.25
N GLY A 32 -4.10 -38.80 3.53
CA GLY A 32 -5.15 -37.85 3.16
C GLY A 32 -5.95 -37.39 4.38
N LEU A 33 -5.56 -36.25 4.95
CA LEU A 33 -6.40 -35.47 5.85
C LEU A 33 -6.91 -34.22 5.10
N ARG A 34 -8.20 -34.25 4.72
CA ARG A 34 -9.12 -33.12 4.47
C ARG A 34 -8.54 -31.90 3.72
N ILE A 35 -8.36 -32.02 2.40
CA ILE A 35 -8.16 -30.85 1.53
C ILE A 35 -9.50 -30.17 1.18
N ASP A 36 -10.63 -30.88 1.19
CA ASP A 36 -11.95 -30.32 0.82
C ASP A 36 -12.56 -29.37 1.87
N GLY A 37 -12.16 -29.47 3.14
CA GLY A 37 -12.75 -28.65 4.22
C GLY A 37 -12.21 -27.22 4.30
N ILE A 38 -10.89 -27.06 4.23
CA ILE A 38 -10.23 -25.76 4.42
C ILE A 38 -10.39 -24.86 3.21
N GLU A 39 -10.27 -25.39 1.99
CA GLU A 39 -10.46 -24.58 0.77
C GLU A 39 -11.92 -24.09 0.67
N SER A 40 -12.89 -24.94 0.99
CA SER A 40 -14.31 -24.54 1.07
C SER A 40 -14.55 -23.48 2.15
N LEU A 41 -13.93 -23.61 3.32
CA LEU A 41 -14.01 -22.60 4.38
C LEU A 41 -13.38 -21.26 3.95
N LEU A 42 -12.24 -21.29 3.27
CA LEU A 42 -11.57 -20.11 2.75
C LEU A 42 -12.39 -19.43 1.65
N ALA A 43 -13.12 -20.18 0.83
CA ALA A 43 -14.05 -19.62 -0.16
C ALA A 43 -15.20 -18.86 0.52
N ARG A 44 -15.85 -19.48 1.51
CA ARG A 44 -16.91 -18.81 2.32
C ARG A 44 -16.38 -17.59 3.07
N PHE A 45 -15.16 -17.66 3.60
CA PHE A 45 -14.53 -16.51 4.24
C PHE A 45 -14.29 -15.35 3.27
N TYR A 46 -13.90 -15.66 2.04
CA TYR A 46 -13.72 -14.67 0.98
C TYR A 46 -15.06 -14.01 0.61
N GLU A 47 -16.13 -14.79 0.46
CA GLU A 47 -17.49 -14.26 0.25
C GLU A 47 -17.94 -13.36 1.41
N PHE A 48 -17.75 -13.80 2.65
CA PHE A 48 -18.02 -12.98 3.85
C PHE A 48 -17.26 -11.64 3.82
N CYS A 49 -16.00 -11.66 3.41
CA CYS A 49 -15.22 -10.41 3.27
C CYS A 49 -15.81 -9.47 2.23
N LEU A 50 -16.36 -10.00 1.13
CA LEU A 50 -16.95 -9.20 0.05
C LEU A 50 -18.36 -8.71 0.37
N VAL A 51 -19.20 -9.56 0.93
CA VAL A 51 -20.64 -9.30 1.09
C VAL A 51 -20.90 -8.61 2.43
N ASP A 52 -20.54 -9.26 3.53
CA ASP A 52 -20.85 -8.79 4.89
C ASP A 52 -19.99 -7.59 5.28
N LEU A 53 -18.68 -7.67 5.01
CA LEU A 53 -17.74 -6.61 5.35
C LEU A 53 -17.60 -5.55 4.24
N GLN A 54 -18.09 -5.82 3.04
CA GLN A 54 -17.98 -4.95 1.87
C GLN A 54 -16.53 -4.50 1.61
N LEU A 55 -15.58 -5.42 1.74
CA LEU A 55 -14.18 -5.16 1.44
C LEU A 55 -13.94 -5.21 -0.06
N SER A 56 -12.90 -4.50 -0.52
CA SER A 56 -12.47 -4.63 -1.90
C SER A 56 -11.94 -6.03 -2.19
N LYS A 57 -12.10 -6.49 -3.44
CA LYS A 57 -11.60 -7.78 -3.94
C LYS A 57 -10.17 -8.09 -3.49
N LEU A 58 -9.26 -7.15 -3.73
CA LEU A 58 -7.85 -7.29 -3.35
C LEU A 58 -7.65 -7.47 -1.83
N THR A 59 -8.44 -6.78 -1.01
CA THR A 59 -8.34 -6.90 0.46
C THR A 59 -8.85 -8.26 0.91
N ALA A 60 -9.98 -8.72 0.37
CA ALA A 60 -10.54 -10.04 0.64
C ALA A 60 -9.57 -11.15 0.23
N GLU A 61 -8.97 -11.08 -0.97
CA GLU A 61 -7.93 -12.01 -1.44
C GLU A 61 -6.71 -12.01 -0.52
N THR A 62 -6.27 -10.83 -0.06
CA THR A 62 -5.14 -10.72 0.87
C THR A 62 -5.44 -11.36 2.21
N HIS A 63 -6.65 -11.15 2.76
CA HIS A 63 -7.08 -11.82 3.98
C HIS A 63 -7.14 -13.33 3.81
N GLN A 64 -7.77 -13.82 2.74
CA GLN A 64 -7.84 -15.25 2.43
C GLN A 64 -6.44 -15.86 2.31
N LYS A 65 -5.52 -15.22 1.59
CA LYS A 65 -4.12 -15.67 1.46
C LYS A 65 -3.40 -15.76 2.82
N HIS A 66 -3.59 -14.78 3.70
CA HIS A 66 -2.98 -14.80 5.03
C HIS A 66 -3.55 -15.92 5.91
N VAL A 67 -4.86 -16.16 5.86
CA VAL A 67 -5.51 -17.25 6.59
C VAL A 67 -5.08 -18.61 6.02
N LYS A 68 -5.01 -18.75 4.69
CA LYS A 68 -4.50 -19.97 4.03
C LYS A 68 -3.08 -20.29 4.48
N ARG A 69 -2.21 -19.28 4.51
CA ARG A 69 -0.84 -19.45 5.02
C ARG A 69 -0.83 -19.93 6.47
N PHE A 70 -1.67 -19.37 7.33
CA PHE A 70 -1.78 -19.81 8.72
C PHE A 70 -2.13 -21.31 8.82
N PHE A 71 -3.17 -21.75 8.12
CA PHE A 71 -3.56 -23.16 8.14
C PHE A 71 -2.53 -24.11 7.53
N SER A 72 -1.78 -23.67 6.51
CA SER A 72 -0.68 -24.48 5.95
C SER A 72 0.46 -24.75 6.93
N VAL A 73 0.67 -23.85 7.90
CA VAL A 73 1.72 -23.95 8.93
C VAL A 73 1.22 -24.72 10.14
N VAL A 74 0.04 -24.38 10.67
CA VAL A 74 -0.48 -24.97 11.92
C VAL A 74 -1.05 -26.38 11.69
N ARG A 75 -1.60 -26.67 10.51
CA ARG A 75 -2.13 -27.99 10.11
C ARG A 75 -3.11 -28.60 11.13
N LYS A 76 -3.96 -27.77 11.74
CA LYS A 76 -5.06 -28.17 12.64
C LYS A 76 -6.40 -27.77 12.06
N SER A 77 -7.47 -28.42 12.54
CA SER A 77 -8.82 -28.00 12.15
C SER A 77 -9.15 -26.61 12.72
N PRO A 78 -10.00 -25.81 12.04
CA PRO A 78 -10.41 -24.48 12.50
C PRO A 78 -10.98 -24.45 13.92
N GLU A 79 -11.65 -25.52 14.34
CA GLU A 79 -12.28 -25.67 15.65
C GLU A 79 -11.25 -25.91 16.76
N GLU A 80 -10.15 -26.60 16.45
CA GLU A 80 -9.08 -26.93 17.41
C GLU A 80 -8.07 -25.79 17.62
N ILE A 81 -8.13 -24.73 16.81
CA ILE A 81 -7.16 -23.62 16.91
C ILE A 81 -7.26 -22.94 18.29
N THR A 82 -6.11 -22.77 18.91
CA THR A 82 -5.94 -22.08 20.20
C THR A 82 -5.16 -20.77 20.06
N CYS A 83 -5.13 -19.98 21.13
CA CYS A 83 -4.29 -18.78 21.17
C CYS A 83 -2.79 -19.10 21.06
N ASP A 84 -2.36 -20.27 21.52
CA ASP A 84 -0.96 -20.70 21.49
C ASP A 84 -0.52 -21.02 20.06
N ASP A 85 -1.40 -21.61 19.25
CA ASP A 85 -1.15 -21.84 17.82
C ASP A 85 -0.96 -20.53 17.05
N LEU A 86 -1.80 -19.53 17.35
CA LEU A 86 -1.66 -18.19 16.77
C LEU A 86 -0.35 -17.55 17.19
N ARG A 87 0.07 -17.72 18.45
CA ARG A 87 1.35 -17.21 18.95
C ARG A 87 2.53 -17.88 18.26
N PHE A 88 2.49 -19.21 18.11
CA PHE A 88 3.49 -19.98 17.39
C PHE A 88 3.63 -19.52 15.94
N PHE A 89 2.52 -19.28 15.24
CA PHE A 89 2.56 -18.77 13.87
C PHE A 89 3.10 -17.33 13.79
N LEU A 90 2.66 -16.45 14.68
CA LEU A 90 2.99 -15.03 14.60
C LEU A 90 4.41 -14.69 15.09
N ILE A 91 5.07 -15.57 15.87
CA ILE A 91 6.42 -15.33 16.38
C ILE A 91 7.45 -15.19 15.27
N GLU A 92 7.29 -15.92 14.16
CA GLU A 92 8.13 -15.87 12.96
C GLU A 92 8.17 -14.44 12.36
N TRP A 93 7.11 -13.66 12.59
CA TRP A 93 6.92 -12.33 11.99
C TRP A 93 7.09 -11.19 12.99
N ARG A 94 7.52 -11.47 14.23
CA ARG A 94 7.67 -10.48 15.31
C ARG A 94 8.51 -9.28 14.89
N ASP A 95 9.63 -9.53 14.21
CA ASP A 95 10.57 -8.49 13.78
C ASP A 95 10.16 -7.79 12.48
N LYS A 96 9.02 -8.19 11.89
CA LYS A 96 8.44 -7.61 10.68
C LYS A 96 7.07 -6.98 11.02
N PRO A 97 7.04 -5.85 11.75
CA PRO A 97 5.81 -5.33 12.36
C PRO A 97 4.69 -5.01 11.36
N TYR A 98 5.04 -4.58 10.15
CA TYR A 98 4.06 -4.33 9.08
C TYR A 98 3.38 -5.62 8.60
N TYR A 99 4.18 -6.66 8.36
CA TYR A 99 3.65 -7.95 7.90
C TYR A 99 2.87 -8.64 9.01
N TYR A 100 3.40 -8.62 10.24
CA TYR A 100 2.71 -9.07 11.45
C TYR A 100 1.33 -8.43 11.59
N ALA A 101 1.25 -7.10 11.47
CA ALA A 101 -0.01 -6.38 11.62
C ALA A 101 -1.03 -6.78 10.54
N ASN A 102 -0.59 -7.03 9.31
CA ASN A 102 -1.45 -7.48 8.22
C ASN A 102 -1.95 -8.92 8.42
N LEU A 103 -1.07 -9.83 8.85
CA LEU A 103 -1.45 -11.19 9.26
C LEU A 103 -2.47 -11.15 10.39
N LEU A 104 -2.15 -10.44 11.49
CA LEU A 104 -3.02 -10.35 12.65
C LEU A 104 -4.38 -9.72 12.30
N LYS A 105 -4.42 -8.75 11.39
CA LYS A 105 -5.69 -8.18 10.91
C LYS A 105 -6.54 -9.25 10.22
N ALA A 106 -5.98 -9.98 9.27
CA ALA A 106 -6.70 -11.06 8.57
C ALA A 106 -7.18 -12.15 9.54
N LEU A 107 -6.31 -12.57 10.48
CA LEU A 107 -6.64 -13.57 11.49
C LEU A 107 -7.71 -13.08 12.46
N LYS A 108 -7.68 -11.81 12.87
CA LYS A 108 -8.75 -11.23 13.68
C LYS A 108 -10.08 -11.24 12.93
N VAL A 109 -10.12 -10.81 11.67
CA VAL A 109 -11.34 -10.86 10.87
C VAL A 109 -11.84 -12.30 10.73
N PHE A 110 -10.96 -13.25 10.47
CA PHE A 110 -11.31 -14.66 10.33
C PHE A 110 -11.86 -15.28 11.63
N PHE A 111 -11.13 -15.19 12.74
CA PHE A 111 -11.55 -15.83 13.99
C PHE A 111 -12.66 -15.06 14.69
N ARG A 112 -12.50 -13.74 14.88
CA ARG A 112 -13.47 -12.92 15.61
C ARG A 112 -14.75 -12.70 14.82
N ASP A 113 -14.65 -12.29 13.56
CA ASP A 113 -15.81 -11.81 12.79
C ASP A 113 -16.49 -12.92 12.00
N PHE A 114 -15.73 -13.83 11.38
CA PHE A 114 -16.27 -14.91 10.57
C PHE A 114 -16.61 -16.16 11.39
N LEU A 115 -15.65 -16.74 12.13
CA LEU A 115 -15.89 -17.93 12.95
C LEU A 115 -16.56 -17.65 14.32
N LYS A 116 -16.71 -16.37 14.70
CA LYS A 116 -17.28 -15.95 16.00
C LYS A 116 -16.53 -16.50 17.22
N ARG A 117 -15.21 -16.63 17.08
CA ARG A 117 -14.25 -17.10 18.09
C ARG A 117 -13.27 -15.99 18.52
N PRO A 118 -13.74 -14.93 19.20
CA PRO A 118 -12.90 -13.82 19.63
C PRO A 118 -11.77 -14.24 20.59
N GLU A 119 -11.96 -15.30 21.36
CA GLU A 119 -11.03 -15.80 22.37
C GLU A 119 -9.66 -16.16 21.79
N VAL A 120 -9.61 -16.65 20.54
CA VAL A 120 -8.37 -17.05 19.84
C VAL A 120 -7.43 -15.87 19.60
N VAL A 121 -7.97 -14.66 19.40
CA VAL A 121 -7.24 -13.48 18.91
C VAL A 121 -7.27 -12.27 19.85
N SER A 122 -8.08 -12.32 20.91
CA SER A 122 -8.35 -11.20 21.81
C SER A 122 -7.09 -10.64 22.50
N SER A 123 -6.17 -11.51 22.92
CA SER A 123 -4.94 -11.15 23.63
C SER A 123 -3.88 -10.47 22.76
N PHE A 124 -3.99 -10.57 21.43
CA PHE A 124 -2.97 -10.09 20.50
C PHE A 124 -3.12 -8.60 20.22
N LYS A 125 -2.04 -7.85 20.42
CA LYS A 125 -1.99 -6.41 20.15
C LYS A 125 -1.28 -6.14 18.82
N PHE A 126 -1.69 -5.07 18.16
CA PHE A 126 -0.92 -4.58 17.01
C PHE A 126 0.41 -4.00 17.50
N PRO A 127 1.50 -4.19 16.75
CA PRO A 127 2.80 -3.62 17.10
C PRO A 127 2.70 -2.09 17.10
N LEU A 128 3.27 -1.47 18.13
CA LEU A 128 3.41 -0.02 18.20
C LEU A 128 4.31 0.44 17.06
N LYS A 129 3.85 1.45 16.32
CA LYS A 129 4.71 2.14 15.35
C LYS A 129 5.41 3.28 16.07
N PRO A 130 6.74 3.24 16.26
CA PRO A 130 7.44 4.40 16.78
C PRO A 130 7.25 5.57 15.82
N LEU A 131 6.85 6.72 16.35
CA LEU A 131 6.80 7.97 15.59
C LEU A 131 8.25 8.37 15.27
N LYS A 132 8.70 8.06 14.05
CA LYS A 132 9.98 8.54 13.54
C LYS A 132 9.70 9.67 12.56
N PRO A 133 10.30 10.86 12.75
CA PRO A 133 10.29 11.89 11.72
C PRO A 133 10.83 11.29 10.43
N LYS A 134 10.07 11.40 9.35
CA LYS A 134 10.54 10.96 8.04
C LYS A 134 11.40 12.07 7.46
N SER A 135 12.65 11.76 7.12
CA SER A 135 13.46 12.65 6.28
C SER A 135 12.94 12.52 4.85
N LEU A 136 12.44 13.63 4.29
CA LEU A 136 12.00 13.72 2.91
C LEU A 136 13.11 14.32 2.05
N PRO A 137 13.20 13.93 0.77
CA PRO A 137 14.25 14.42 -0.11
C PRO A 137 14.11 15.94 -0.32
N GLY A 138 15.23 16.65 -0.30
CA GLY A 138 15.29 18.05 -0.71
C GLY A 138 15.12 18.21 -2.22
N LYS A 139 14.86 19.45 -2.67
CA LYS A 139 14.67 19.76 -4.09
C LYS A 139 15.88 19.39 -4.96
N SER A 140 17.10 19.61 -4.47
CA SER A 140 18.33 19.23 -5.18
C SER A 140 18.47 17.71 -5.35
N GLU A 141 17.97 16.92 -4.40
CA GLU A 141 17.94 15.46 -4.49
C GLU A 141 16.90 14.98 -5.49
N LEU A 142 15.73 15.63 -5.53
CA LEU A 142 14.70 15.38 -6.55
C LEU A 142 15.23 15.67 -7.96
N GLN A 143 15.89 16.81 -8.17
CA GLN A 143 16.50 17.16 -9.44
C GLN A 143 17.59 16.15 -9.85
N ARG A 144 18.44 15.72 -8.92
CA ARG A 144 19.47 14.70 -9.18
C ARG A 144 18.84 13.36 -9.56
N PHE A 145 17.83 12.92 -8.82
CA PHE A 145 17.08 11.70 -9.14
C PHE A 145 16.42 11.77 -10.52
N PHE A 146 15.77 12.89 -10.84
CA PHE A 146 15.11 13.10 -12.13
C PHE A 146 16.07 12.94 -13.31
N LYS A 147 17.32 13.43 -13.18
CA LYS A 147 18.37 13.27 -14.21
C LYS A 147 18.76 11.81 -14.46
N HIS A 148 18.60 10.92 -13.48
CA HIS A 148 18.92 9.49 -13.62
C HIS A 148 17.76 8.65 -14.15
N LEU A 149 16.57 9.22 -14.36
CA LEU A 149 15.46 8.54 -15.03
C LEU A 149 15.74 8.48 -16.54
N LYS A 150 15.77 7.26 -17.08
CA LYS A 150 16.24 6.98 -18.44
C LYS A 150 15.20 7.32 -19.51
N THR A 151 13.92 7.06 -19.24
CA THR A 151 12.86 7.19 -20.24
C THR A 151 11.97 8.40 -19.97
N LEU A 152 11.39 8.96 -21.03
CA LEU A 152 10.41 10.03 -20.93
C LEU A 152 9.22 9.61 -20.04
N ARG A 153 8.71 8.38 -20.24
CA ARG A 153 7.67 7.79 -19.40
C ARG A 153 8.01 7.83 -17.91
N ASP A 154 9.21 7.41 -17.52
CA ASP A 154 9.60 7.36 -16.10
C ASP A 154 9.73 8.77 -15.51
N LYS A 155 10.20 9.75 -16.31
CA LYS A 155 10.25 11.16 -15.93
C LYS A 155 8.85 11.75 -15.75
N THR A 156 7.91 11.44 -16.64
CA THR A 156 6.51 11.87 -16.55
C THR A 156 5.83 11.28 -15.31
N LEU A 157 6.04 9.98 -15.04
CA LEU A 157 5.55 9.32 -13.83
C LEU A 157 6.10 9.96 -12.57
N PHE A 158 7.39 10.30 -12.53
CA PHE A 158 8.00 10.99 -11.41
C PHE A 158 7.30 12.31 -11.11
N LEU A 159 7.10 13.16 -12.12
CA LEU A 159 6.44 14.45 -11.94
C LEU A 159 5.00 14.27 -11.48
N LEU A 160 4.23 13.36 -12.09
CA LEU A 160 2.86 13.07 -11.65
C LEU A 160 2.80 12.64 -10.18
N TYR A 161 3.70 11.76 -9.72
CA TYR A 161 3.74 11.37 -8.31
C TYR A 161 4.09 12.54 -7.37
N ALA A 162 4.93 13.46 -7.83
CA ALA A 162 5.38 14.62 -7.05
C ALA A 162 4.38 15.78 -7.05
N THR A 163 3.46 15.84 -8.02
CA THR A 163 2.58 17.01 -8.21
C THR A 163 1.11 16.75 -7.97
N THR A 164 0.65 15.50 -8.05
CA THR A 164 -0.78 15.17 -7.97
C THR A 164 -1.21 14.66 -6.60
N GLY A 165 -0.27 14.20 -5.77
CA GLY A 165 -0.63 13.53 -4.53
C GLY A 165 -1.43 12.23 -4.70
N LEU A 166 -1.51 11.65 -5.90
CA LEU A 166 -2.16 10.36 -6.18
C LEU A 166 -1.32 9.16 -5.71
N ARG A 167 -1.96 8.01 -5.48
CA ARG A 167 -1.27 6.76 -5.07
C ARG A 167 -0.61 6.14 -6.29
N CYS A 168 0.41 5.30 -6.06
CA CYS A 168 1.07 4.52 -7.11
C CYS A 168 0.07 3.87 -8.08
N ASN A 169 -0.87 3.09 -7.56
CA ASN A 169 -1.86 2.41 -8.40
C ASN A 169 -2.90 3.34 -9.01
N GLU A 170 -3.19 4.50 -8.42
CA GLU A 170 -4.12 5.48 -8.99
C GLU A 170 -3.51 6.11 -10.25
N VAL A 171 -2.22 6.47 -10.21
CA VAL A 171 -1.50 6.98 -11.40
C VAL A 171 -1.36 5.91 -12.48
N LEU A 172 -1.07 4.66 -12.09
CA LEU A 172 -0.91 3.55 -13.05
C LEU A 172 -2.23 3.04 -13.63
N SER A 173 -3.36 3.41 -13.03
CA SER A 173 -4.69 3.11 -13.57
C SER A 173 -5.26 4.22 -14.45
N LEU A 174 -4.57 5.36 -14.58
CA LEU A 174 -5.07 6.48 -15.38
C LEU A 174 -5.24 6.09 -16.85
N GLU A 175 -6.36 6.50 -17.40
CA GLU A 175 -6.67 6.50 -18.83
C GLU A 175 -6.56 7.92 -19.38
N LEU A 176 -6.48 8.05 -20.71
CA LEU A 176 -6.44 9.38 -21.35
C LEU A 176 -7.67 10.23 -21.02
N SER A 177 -8.83 9.59 -20.92
CA SER A 177 -10.11 10.22 -20.59
C SER A 177 -10.17 10.79 -19.18
N ASP A 178 -9.28 10.38 -18.28
CA ASP A 178 -9.21 10.88 -16.91
C ASP A 178 -8.49 12.24 -16.81
N ILE A 179 -7.92 12.76 -17.92
CA ILE A 179 -7.00 13.90 -17.93
C ILE A 179 -7.52 15.03 -18.78
N ASP A 180 -7.60 16.22 -18.18
CA ASP A 180 -7.84 17.48 -18.85
C ASP A 180 -6.55 18.30 -18.84
N LEU A 181 -5.86 18.33 -19.99
CA LEU A 181 -4.56 19.02 -20.15
C LEU A 181 -4.68 20.54 -20.05
N ASP A 182 -5.82 21.10 -20.46
CA ASP A 182 -6.06 22.54 -20.44
C ASP A 182 -6.23 23.02 -19.00
N LYS A 183 -7.02 22.28 -18.21
CA LYS A 183 -7.23 22.56 -16.79
C LYS A 183 -6.15 21.97 -15.89
N ARG A 184 -5.15 21.27 -16.42
CA ARG A 184 -4.16 20.49 -15.63
C ARG A 184 -4.80 19.61 -14.56
N MET A 185 -5.92 18.98 -14.90
CA MET A 185 -6.78 18.28 -13.97
C MET A 185 -6.78 16.77 -14.26
N ILE A 186 -6.83 15.98 -13.19
CA ILE A 186 -6.94 14.52 -13.24
C ILE A 186 -8.11 14.11 -12.36
N ILE A 187 -9.02 13.34 -12.94
CA ILE A 187 -10.14 12.72 -12.21
C ILE A 187 -9.92 11.21 -12.30
N PRO A 188 -9.15 10.61 -11.38
CA PRO A 188 -8.94 9.18 -11.42
C PRO A 188 -10.26 8.45 -11.17
N LYS A 189 -10.51 7.35 -11.88
CA LYS A 189 -11.67 6.49 -11.62
C LYS A 189 -11.76 6.16 -10.14
N SER A 190 -12.93 6.43 -9.55
CA SER A 190 -13.13 6.29 -8.11
C SER A 190 -12.83 4.86 -7.68
N HIS A 191 -11.98 4.71 -6.66
CA HIS A 191 -11.89 3.44 -5.96
C HIS A 191 -13.13 3.31 -5.08
N GLU A 192 -13.96 2.29 -5.31
CA GLU A 192 -15.15 1.93 -4.51
C GLU A 192 -14.84 1.59 -3.03
N GLY A 193 -13.64 1.87 -2.54
CA GLY A 193 -13.22 1.58 -1.17
C GLY A 193 -13.73 2.62 -0.17
N ARG A 194 -14.10 2.16 1.03
CA ARG A 194 -14.62 3.00 2.13
C ARG A 194 -13.72 4.16 2.60
N THR A 195 -12.46 4.22 2.16
CA THR A 195 -11.43 5.16 2.67
C THR A 195 -10.73 5.99 1.59
N LYS A 196 -11.06 5.80 0.30
CA LYS A 196 -10.32 6.41 -0.82
C LYS A 196 -11.29 7.15 -1.74
N ASN A 197 -11.53 8.42 -1.47
CA ASN A 197 -12.37 9.28 -2.28
C ASN A 197 -11.49 10.38 -2.87
N VAL A 198 -10.97 10.19 -4.08
CA VAL A 198 -10.40 11.29 -4.87
C VAL A 198 -11.54 11.88 -5.68
N TRP A 199 -11.71 13.20 -5.62
CA TRP A 199 -12.72 13.88 -6.44
C TRP A 199 -12.10 14.53 -7.67
N ALA A 200 -11.00 15.25 -7.47
CA ALA A 200 -10.10 15.72 -8.51
C ALA A 200 -8.70 15.95 -7.91
N SER A 201 -7.68 15.83 -8.73
CA SER A 201 -6.35 16.34 -8.43
C SER A 201 -5.78 17.11 -9.62
N PHE A 202 -4.65 17.77 -9.43
CA PHE A 202 -4.04 18.64 -10.43
C PHE A 202 -2.55 18.38 -10.53
N PHE A 203 -1.96 18.82 -11.62
CA PHE A 203 -0.52 18.77 -11.85
C PHE A 203 -0.03 20.16 -12.24
N ASN A 204 1.28 20.42 -12.09
CA ASN A 204 1.86 21.73 -12.41
C ASN A 204 2.26 21.84 -13.90
N GLU A 205 2.73 23.02 -14.32
CA GLU A 205 3.15 23.27 -15.71
C GLU A 205 4.31 22.37 -16.15
N GLU A 206 5.30 22.14 -15.28
CA GLU A 206 6.42 21.22 -15.57
C GLU A 206 5.93 19.81 -15.93
N THR A 207 4.88 19.35 -15.23
CA THR A 207 4.25 18.06 -15.52
C THR A 207 3.45 18.11 -16.81
N LYS A 208 2.76 19.22 -17.10
CA LYS A 208 1.98 19.40 -18.34
C LYS A 208 2.88 19.30 -19.57
N GLU A 209 3.97 20.05 -19.60
CA GLU A 209 4.94 20.07 -20.70
C GLU A 209 5.46 18.66 -20.99
N LEU A 210 5.91 17.95 -19.95
CA LEU A 210 6.46 16.61 -20.08
C LEU A 210 5.41 15.55 -20.43
N LEU A 211 4.16 15.75 -19.98
CA LEU A 211 3.04 14.87 -20.34
C LEU A 211 2.66 15.03 -21.81
N ILE A 212 2.64 16.26 -22.34
CA ILE A 212 2.43 16.52 -23.78
C ILE A 212 3.55 15.89 -24.61
N GLU A 213 4.82 16.09 -24.21
CA GLU A 213 5.95 15.46 -24.89
C GLU A 213 5.81 13.93 -24.89
N TYR A 214 5.41 13.34 -23.76
CA TYR A 214 5.18 11.91 -23.66
C TYR A 214 4.06 11.45 -24.60
N LEU A 215 2.89 12.11 -24.57
CA LEU A 215 1.75 11.76 -25.42
C LEU A 215 2.06 11.87 -26.91
N ASN A 216 2.90 12.82 -27.32
CA ASN A 216 3.35 12.94 -28.71
C ASN A 216 4.35 11.83 -29.11
N SER A 217 5.04 11.22 -28.15
CA SER A 217 6.05 10.19 -28.40
C SER A 217 5.49 8.76 -28.44
N VAL A 218 4.25 8.55 -27.98
CA VAL A 218 3.65 7.22 -27.85
C VAL A 218 2.20 7.19 -28.36
N ASP A 219 1.83 6.11 -29.05
CA ASP A 219 0.44 5.82 -29.38
C ASP A 219 -0.27 5.22 -28.15
N VAL A 220 -0.93 6.06 -27.37
CA VAL A 220 -1.65 5.65 -26.15
C VAL A 220 -3.09 5.28 -26.53
N LYS A 221 -3.45 4.01 -26.36
CA LYS A 221 -4.80 3.50 -26.69
C LYS A 221 -5.78 3.59 -25.53
N ASP A 222 -5.47 2.92 -24.42
CA ASP A 222 -6.36 2.83 -23.26
C ASP A 222 -5.73 3.45 -22.01
N LYS A 223 -4.68 2.80 -21.49
CA LYS A 223 -3.97 3.26 -20.28
C LYS A 223 -2.90 4.27 -20.63
N LEU A 224 -2.88 5.38 -19.90
CA LEU A 224 -1.85 6.40 -20.04
C LEU A 224 -0.45 5.82 -19.88
N PHE A 225 -0.25 4.95 -18.88
CA PHE A 225 1.04 4.31 -18.63
C PHE A 225 0.89 2.78 -18.68
N PRO A 226 1.22 2.13 -19.81
CA PRO A 226 1.20 0.68 -19.93
C PRO A 226 2.43 0.06 -19.27
N ILE A 227 2.54 0.18 -17.94
CA ILE A 227 3.65 -0.32 -17.13
C ILE A 227 3.13 -0.86 -15.80
N SER A 228 3.70 -1.98 -15.35
CA SER A 228 3.39 -2.54 -14.04
C SER A 228 4.09 -1.79 -12.90
N SER A 229 3.49 -1.79 -11.72
CA SER A 229 4.08 -1.21 -10.51
C SER A 229 5.46 -1.80 -10.19
N ILE A 230 5.66 -3.09 -10.43
CA ILE A 230 6.94 -3.79 -10.23
C ILE A 230 8.04 -3.18 -11.13
N CYS A 231 7.70 -2.86 -12.38
CA CYS A 231 8.65 -2.24 -13.30
C CYS A 231 8.98 -0.82 -12.84
N VAL A 232 7.98 -0.02 -12.44
CA VAL A 232 8.20 1.32 -11.87
C VAL A 232 9.11 1.25 -10.64
N GLU A 233 8.84 0.34 -9.70
CA GLU A 233 9.67 0.14 -8.51
C GLU A 233 11.11 -0.23 -8.87
N LYS A 234 11.31 -1.09 -9.88
CA LYS A 234 12.64 -1.44 -10.37
C LYS A 234 13.37 -0.21 -10.94
N ARG A 235 12.71 0.58 -11.78
CA ARG A 235 13.29 1.80 -12.39
C ARG A 235 13.61 2.85 -11.34
N PHE A 236 12.72 3.08 -10.38
CA PHE A 236 12.94 4.02 -9.29
C PHE A 236 14.05 3.57 -8.34
N ARG A 237 14.20 2.26 -8.11
CA ARG A 237 15.31 1.70 -7.34
C ARG A 237 16.65 1.93 -8.03
N GLU A 238 16.71 1.70 -9.34
CA GLU A 238 17.90 1.93 -10.17
C GLU A 238 18.30 3.42 -10.15
N ALA A 239 17.34 4.32 -10.38
CA ALA A 239 17.56 5.77 -10.31
C ALA A 239 17.96 6.23 -8.89
N SER A 240 17.35 5.66 -7.84
CA SER A 240 17.71 5.95 -6.45
C SER A 240 19.16 5.59 -6.14
N SER A 241 19.61 4.44 -6.63
CA SER A 241 20.99 3.98 -6.44
C SER A 241 21.98 4.94 -7.09
N ASN A 242 21.69 5.41 -8.30
CA ASN A 242 22.56 6.33 -9.02
C ASN A 242 22.53 7.75 -8.43
N ALA A 243 21.38 8.18 -7.92
CA ALA A 243 21.22 9.48 -7.30
C ALA A 243 21.72 9.55 -5.85
N GLY A 244 22.04 8.42 -5.21
CA GLY A 244 22.45 8.38 -3.80
C GLY A 244 21.32 8.70 -2.80
N THR A 245 20.07 8.88 -3.26
CA THR A 245 18.91 9.20 -2.42
C THR A 245 17.77 8.24 -2.75
N LYS A 246 17.21 7.59 -1.73
CA LYS A 246 16.10 6.64 -1.90
C LYS A 246 14.78 7.38 -2.16
N ILE A 247 14.31 7.32 -3.39
CA ILE A 247 13.03 7.90 -3.80
C ILE A 247 12.12 6.80 -4.36
N THR A 248 10.90 6.75 -3.82
CA THR A 248 9.84 5.84 -4.25
C THR A 248 8.60 6.67 -4.60
N PRO A 249 7.61 6.11 -5.34
CA PRO A 249 6.33 6.80 -5.55
C PRO A 249 5.67 7.27 -4.24
N GLN A 250 5.79 6.47 -3.17
CA GLN A 250 5.30 6.84 -1.85
C GLN A 250 6.08 8.02 -1.25
N THR A 251 7.40 8.07 -1.43
CA THR A 251 8.24 9.20 -1.00
C THR A 251 7.81 10.49 -1.69
N LEU A 252 7.53 10.45 -3.00
CA LEU A 252 7.10 11.63 -3.77
C LEU A 252 5.72 12.12 -3.35
N ARG A 253 4.80 11.21 -3.07
CA ARG A 253 3.48 11.55 -2.53
C ARG A 253 3.57 12.20 -1.14
N GLU A 254 4.46 11.69 -0.29
CA GLU A 254 4.72 12.29 1.03
C GLU A 254 5.39 13.65 0.90
N TRP A 255 6.33 13.79 -0.04
CA TRP A 255 6.94 15.06 -0.40
C TRP A 255 5.90 16.08 -0.87
N PHE A 256 4.99 15.69 -1.78
CA PHE A 256 3.88 16.53 -2.23
C PHE A 256 3.05 17.05 -1.05
N ALA A 257 2.63 16.18 -0.14
CA ALA A 257 1.80 16.57 0.99
C ALA A 257 2.52 17.56 1.92
N CYS A 258 3.80 17.30 2.23
CA CYS A 258 4.61 18.19 3.05
C CYS A 258 4.89 19.52 2.35
N GLU A 259 5.17 19.51 1.05
CA GLU A 259 5.47 20.72 0.29
C GLU A 259 4.23 21.60 0.12
N MET A 260 3.06 21.02 -0.15
CA MET A 260 1.80 21.77 -0.17
C MET A 260 1.50 22.41 1.19
N GLY A 261 1.75 21.70 2.29
CA GLY A 261 1.66 22.27 3.64
C GLY A 261 2.65 23.42 3.86
N ARG A 262 3.90 23.27 3.38
CA ARG A 262 4.93 24.33 3.43
C ARG A 262 4.52 25.57 2.62
N LEU A 263 3.81 25.38 1.52
CA LEU A 263 3.24 26.44 0.67
C LEU A 263 1.95 27.04 1.26
N GLY A 264 1.57 26.66 2.48
CA GLY A 264 0.43 27.23 3.20
C GLY A 264 -0.93 26.66 2.80
N VAL A 265 -0.97 25.54 2.06
CA VAL A 265 -2.23 24.87 1.72
C VAL A 265 -2.77 24.16 2.96
N PRO A 266 -4.02 24.45 3.40
CA PRO A 266 -4.58 23.81 4.57
C PRO A 266 -4.70 22.28 4.42
N ASP A 267 -4.41 21.54 5.50
CA ASP A 267 -4.37 20.07 5.53
C ASP A 267 -5.60 19.41 4.92
N ARG A 268 -6.80 19.98 5.10
CA ARG A 268 -8.04 19.44 4.52
C ARG A 268 -8.01 19.38 2.99
N TYR A 269 -7.34 20.32 2.32
CA TYR A 269 -7.19 20.33 0.86
C TYR A 269 -6.03 19.45 0.41
N VAL A 270 -4.93 19.40 1.18
CA VAL A 270 -3.84 18.43 0.97
C VAL A 270 -4.38 17.00 1.04
N ASP A 271 -5.24 16.73 2.02
CA ASP A 271 -5.94 15.47 2.20
C ASP A 271 -6.89 15.19 1.03
N ALA A 272 -7.60 16.19 0.52
CA ALA A 272 -8.46 16.07 -0.65
C ALA A 272 -7.67 15.67 -1.92
N PHE A 273 -6.56 16.35 -2.22
CA PHE A 273 -5.65 15.96 -3.33
C PHE A 273 -5.12 14.54 -3.14
N CYS A 274 -4.88 14.15 -1.89
CA CYS A 274 -4.48 12.80 -1.50
C CYS A 274 -5.64 11.77 -1.47
N GLY A 275 -6.85 12.10 -1.91
CA GLY A 275 -7.97 11.15 -1.91
C GLY A 275 -8.48 10.76 -0.52
N ARG A 276 -8.29 11.64 0.46
CA ARG A 276 -8.76 11.52 1.86
C ARG A 276 -9.83 12.58 2.14
N VAL A 277 -10.73 12.83 1.18
CA VAL A 277 -11.86 13.73 1.39
C VAL A 277 -12.76 13.19 2.51
N PRO A 278 -13.10 13.99 3.54
CA PRO A 278 -13.99 13.58 4.61
C PRO A 278 -15.34 13.07 4.08
N ARG A 279 -15.84 11.97 4.67
CA ARG A 279 -17.15 11.40 4.31
C ARG A 279 -18.31 12.00 5.07
N SER A 280 -18.07 12.55 6.26
CA SER A 280 -19.16 13.10 7.07
C SER A 280 -19.80 14.27 6.33
N VAL A 281 -21.13 14.23 6.24
CA VAL A 281 -21.95 15.29 5.63
C VAL A 281 -21.59 16.65 6.24
N LEU A 282 -21.40 16.68 7.56
CA LEU A 282 -20.96 17.85 8.30
C LEU A 282 -19.65 18.45 7.76
N ALA A 283 -18.61 17.64 7.53
CA ALA A 283 -17.33 18.11 7.01
C ALA A 283 -17.42 18.58 5.55
N ARG A 284 -18.36 18.04 4.76
CA ARG A 284 -18.63 18.46 3.38
C ARG A 284 -19.40 19.77 3.29
N HIS A 285 -20.26 20.09 4.27
CA HIS A 285 -20.99 21.37 4.29
C HIS A 285 -20.09 22.57 4.60
N TYR A 286 -19.01 22.37 5.36
CA TYR A 286 -18.12 23.45 5.78
C TYR A 286 -16.90 23.64 4.89
N THR A 287 -16.72 22.82 3.85
CA THR A 287 -15.56 22.95 2.95
C THR A 287 -16.00 22.66 1.53
N ASP A 288 -15.89 23.69 0.69
CA ASP A 288 -16.04 23.53 -0.74
C ASP A 288 -14.84 22.79 -1.32
N PHE A 289 -15.12 21.59 -1.83
CA PHE A 289 -14.15 20.75 -2.53
C PHE A 289 -14.32 20.82 -4.05
N SER A 290 -15.12 21.76 -4.59
CA SER A 290 -15.39 21.87 -6.04
C SER A 290 -14.09 21.82 -6.85
N PRO A 291 -14.07 21.17 -8.02
CA PRO A 291 -12.88 21.13 -8.87
C PRO A 291 -12.33 22.54 -9.14
N GLU A 292 -13.20 23.52 -9.32
CA GLU A 292 -12.86 24.93 -9.51
C GLU A 292 -12.12 25.48 -8.29
N ARG A 293 -12.66 25.29 -7.07
CA ARG A 293 -12.03 25.76 -5.85
C ARG A 293 -10.70 25.06 -5.57
N LEU A 294 -10.64 23.76 -5.79
CA LEU A 294 -9.41 22.98 -5.63
C LEU A 294 -8.33 23.43 -6.61
N LYS A 295 -8.71 23.76 -7.86
CA LYS A 295 -7.81 24.31 -8.87
C LYS A 295 -7.23 25.65 -8.43
N GLU A 296 -8.07 26.57 -7.96
CA GLU A 296 -7.62 27.88 -7.46
C GLU A 296 -6.60 27.74 -6.33
N ILE A 297 -6.85 26.83 -5.38
CA ILE A 297 -5.96 26.57 -4.25
C ILE A 297 -4.64 25.98 -4.74
N TYR A 298 -4.71 25.02 -5.67
CA TYR A 298 -3.53 24.37 -6.24
C TYR A 298 -2.64 25.37 -6.99
N ASP A 299 -3.23 26.20 -7.86
CA ASP A 299 -2.48 27.19 -8.63
C ASP A 299 -1.85 28.26 -7.75
N ARG A 300 -2.59 28.72 -6.73
CA ARG A 300 -2.09 29.70 -5.77
C ARG A 300 -0.89 29.17 -4.99
N ALA A 301 -0.85 27.87 -4.70
CA ALA A 301 0.30 27.27 -4.03
C ALA A 301 1.58 27.36 -4.85
N GLY A 302 1.49 27.44 -6.18
CA GLY A 302 2.65 27.64 -7.05
C GLY A 302 3.67 26.49 -6.98
N LEU A 303 3.20 25.25 -6.85
CA LEU A 303 4.05 24.07 -6.66
C LEU A 303 5.05 23.89 -7.82
N LYS A 304 6.34 23.82 -7.49
CA LYS A 304 7.43 23.53 -8.43
C LYS A 304 8.32 22.41 -7.90
N VAL A 305 8.61 21.44 -8.75
CA VAL A 305 9.41 20.27 -8.39
C VAL A 305 10.85 20.45 -8.86
N LEU A 306 11.05 20.94 -10.09
CA LEU A 306 12.36 20.99 -10.72
C LEU A 306 12.94 22.41 -10.81
N SER A 307 12.12 23.44 -10.96
CA SER A 307 12.52 24.85 -11.07
C SER A 307 12.43 25.60 -9.74
#